data_AF-A0A523P1R0-F1
#
_entry.id   AF-A0A523P1R0-F1
#
_cell.length_a   1.000
_cell.length_b   1.000
_cell.length_c   1.000
_cell.angle_alpha   90.00
_cell.angle_beta   90.00
_cell.angle_gamma   90.00
#
_symmetry.space_group_name_H-M   'P 1'
#
loop_
_entity.id
_entity.type
_entity.pdbx_description
1 polymer ?
#
loop_
_entity_poly.entity_id
_entity_poly.type
_entity_poly.pdbx_seq_one_letter_code
_entity_poly.pdbx_strand_id
1 'polypeptide(L)'
;MNNDPYQSPGADVDSGGQGPENNIWWKIYFWLNIILMIMGFMAFPFIEGITLFDYLDIIVSLIAIVGLFGFAFYRPIGDVVFWRYFFYITLIESFAYVFVVPLIGYERFGQAPNFGAMFIFEVIYVWILCCALYFYAYKRSFIWAHDKETQ
;
A
#
# COMPACT_ATOMS: atom_id res chain seq x y z
N MET A 1 -27.75 -37.02 32.41
CA MET A 1 -27.72 -35.60 32.79
C MET A 1 -26.26 -35.24 32.97
N ASN A 2 -25.70 -34.50 32.01
CA ASN A 2 -24.30 -34.09 32.03
C ASN A 2 -24.21 -32.78 32.81
N ASN A 3 -23.94 -32.87 34.12
CA ASN A 3 -23.80 -31.70 35.02
C ASN A 3 -22.33 -31.35 35.11
N ASP A 4 -21.77 -30.74 34.08
CA ASP A 4 -20.44 -30.14 34.14
C ASP A 4 -20.57 -28.70 34.65
N PRO A 5 -20.16 -28.39 35.90
CA PRO A 5 -20.24 -27.05 36.48
C PRO A 5 -19.25 -26.05 35.85
N TYR A 6 -18.35 -26.51 34.96
CA TYR A 6 -17.39 -25.67 34.25
C TYR A 6 -17.71 -25.47 32.77
N GLN A 7 -18.92 -25.84 32.32
CA GLN A 7 -19.36 -25.46 31.00
C GLN A 7 -19.41 -23.92 30.92
N SER A 8 -18.43 -23.33 30.25
CA SER A 8 -18.51 -21.92 29.87
C SER A 8 -19.82 -21.74 29.12
N PRO A 9 -20.63 -20.71 29.44
CA PRO A 9 -21.76 -20.34 28.60
C PRO A 9 -21.24 -20.35 27.17
N GLY A 10 -21.94 -21.02 26.24
CA GLY A 10 -21.62 -20.98 24.83
C GLY A 10 -21.69 -19.52 24.41
N ALA A 11 -20.59 -18.80 24.61
CA ALA A 11 -20.38 -17.50 24.07
C ALA A 11 -20.41 -17.80 22.58
N ASP A 12 -21.49 -17.35 21.96
CA ASP A 12 -21.57 -17.19 20.53
C ASP A 12 -20.51 -16.13 20.20
N VAL A 13 -19.24 -16.53 20.27
CA VAL A 13 -18.14 -15.81 19.66
C VAL A 13 -18.40 -16.03 18.20
N ASP A 14 -19.23 -15.14 17.66
CA ASP A 14 -19.47 -14.94 16.25
C ASP A 14 -18.09 -14.80 15.58
N SER A 15 -17.52 -15.94 15.22
CA SER A 15 -16.27 -16.10 14.50
C SER A 15 -16.48 -15.81 13.02
N GLY A 16 -17.58 -15.14 12.66
CA GLY A 16 -17.88 -14.60 11.34
C GLY A 16 -17.80 -13.07 11.28
N GLY A 17 -17.19 -12.43 12.28
CA GLY A 17 -17.07 -10.97 12.38
C GLY A 17 -16.54 -10.35 11.09
N GLN A 18 -17.47 -9.85 10.27
CA GLN A 18 -17.19 -8.98 9.14
C GLN A 18 -16.40 -7.80 9.72
N GLY A 19 -15.10 -7.76 9.42
CA GLY A 19 -14.22 -6.70 9.92
C GLY A 19 -14.81 -5.33 9.57
N PRO A 20 -14.53 -4.29 10.38
CA PRO A 20 -15.13 -2.97 10.19
C PRO A 20 -14.99 -2.52 8.73
N GLU A 21 -16.09 -2.09 8.10
CA GLU A 21 -16.09 -1.72 6.68
C GLU A 21 -14.99 -0.71 6.36
N ASN A 22 -14.37 -0.84 5.17
CA ASN A 22 -13.31 0.09 4.81
C ASN A 22 -13.95 1.40 4.41
N ASN A 23 -13.43 2.49 4.94
CA ASN A 23 -13.95 3.80 4.59
C ASN A 23 -13.87 4.01 3.06
N ILE A 24 -14.96 4.51 2.47
CA ILE A 24 -15.07 4.75 1.03
C ILE A 24 -13.93 5.62 0.48
N TRP A 25 -13.33 6.46 1.33
CA TRP A 25 -12.13 7.24 1.03
C TRP A 25 -10.97 6.40 0.49
N TRP A 26 -10.78 5.15 0.94
CA TRP A 26 -9.72 4.28 0.43
C TRP A 26 -9.98 3.80 -1.00
N LYS A 27 -11.25 3.58 -1.35
CA LYS A 27 -11.64 3.24 -2.73
C LYS A 27 -11.46 4.45 -3.64
N ILE A 28 -11.83 5.65 -3.18
CA ILE A 28 -11.59 6.90 -3.91
C ILE A 28 -10.09 7.12 -4.13
N TYR A 29 -9.29 6.94 -3.07
CA TYR A 29 -7.83 7.06 -3.15
C TYR A 29 -7.22 6.06 -4.13
N PHE A 30 -7.70 4.81 -4.14
CA PHE A 30 -7.30 3.81 -5.14
C PHE A 30 -7.60 4.27 -6.57
N TRP A 31 -8.83 4.71 -6.86
CA TRP A 31 -9.18 5.19 -8.20
C TRP A 31 -8.38 6.41 -8.62
N LEU A 32 -8.10 7.32 -7.67
CA LEU A 32 -7.23 8.46 -7.90
C LEU A 32 -5.81 8.01 -8.26
N ASN A 33 -5.24 7.03 -7.56
CA ASN A 33 -3.94 6.45 -7.88
C ASN A 33 -3.92 5.84 -9.30
N ILE A 34 -4.97 5.13 -9.71
CA ILE A 34 -5.09 4.57 -11.06
C ILE A 34 -5.09 5.68 -12.11
N ILE A 35 -5.87 6.74 -11.90
CA ILE A 35 -5.93 7.87 -12.84
C ILE A 35 -4.56 8.55 -12.94
N LEU A 36 -3.91 8.84 -11.81
CA LEU A 36 -2.57 9.42 -11.79
C LEU A 36 -1.55 8.52 -12.51
N MET A 37 -1.62 7.21 -12.30
CA MET A 37 -0.72 6.25 -12.94
C MET A 37 -0.92 6.21 -14.45
N ILE A 38 -2.18 6.20 -14.92
CA ILE A 38 -2.48 6.26 -16.36
C ILE A 38 -1.98 7.58 -16.96
N MET A 39 -2.21 8.71 -16.30
CA MET A 39 -1.70 10.01 -16.75
C MET A 39 -0.16 10.02 -16.79
N GLY A 40 0.49 9.45 -15.77
CA GLY A 40 1.94 9.28 -15.73
C GLY A 40 2.46 8.45 -16.90
N PHE A 41 1.87 7.28 -17.16
CA PHE A 41 2.22 6.44 -18.31
C PHE A 41 1.98 7.11 -19.66
N MET A 42 0.93 7.91 -19.80
CA MET A 42 0.68 8.66 -21.04
C MET A 42 1.73 9.76 -21.24
N ALA A 43 2.17 10.41 -20.17
CA ALA A 43 3.22 11.44 -20.23
C ALA A 43 4.62 10.84 -20.40
N PHE A 44 4.84 9.62 -19.92
CA PHE A 44 6.16 8.98 -19.83
C PHE A 44 6.97 8.98 -21.13
N PRO A 45 6.41 8.66 -22.33
CA PRO A 45 7.18 8.66 -23.57
C PRO A 45 7.66 10.06 -24.02
N PHE A 46 7.11 11.12 -23.45
CA PHE A 46 7.42 12.51 -23.79
C PHE A 46 8.43 13.16 -22.83
N ILE A 47 8.85 12.44 -21.80
CA ILE A 47 9.81 12.94 -20.81
C ILE A 47 11.21 12.54 -21.27
N GLU A 48 12.05 13.55 -21.52
CA GLU A 48 13.48 13.35 -21.73
C GLU A 48 14.20 13.28 -20.38
N GLY A 49 15.33 12.57 -20.30
CA GLY A 49 16.10 12.46 -19.05
C GLY A 49 15.58 11.45 -18.02
N ILE A 50 14.82 10.44 -18.46
CA ILE A 50 14.37 9.34 -17.60
C ILE A 50 15.57 8.52 -17.15
N THR A 51 15.68 8.32 -15.85
CA THR A 51 16.72 7.58 -15.17
C THR A 51 16.27 6.17 -14.81
N LEU A 52 17.23 5.29 -14.48
CA LEU A 52 16.92 3.94 -13.98
C LEU A 52 16.07 3.98 -12.68
N PHE A 53 16.25 5.01 -11.86
CA PHE A 53 15.48 5.18 -10.62
C PHE A 53 14.00 5.43 -10.91
N ASP A 54 13.67 6.19 -11.96
CA ASP A 54 12.28 6.44 -12.35
C ASP A 54 11.57 5.14 -12.77
N TYR A 55 12.27 4.23 -13.47
CA TYR A 55 11.72 2.92 -13.81
C TYR A 55 11.48 2.03 -12.58
N LEU A 56 12.41 2.06 -11.62
CA LEU A 56 12.26 1.30 -10.37
C LEU A 56 11.08 1.83 -9.54
N ASP A 57 10.95 3.15 -9.41
CA ASP A 57 9.83 3.81 -8.73
C ASP A 57 8.49 3.41 -9.37
N ILE A 58 8.39 3.40 -10.70
CA ILE A 58 7.18 2.95 -11.41
C ILE A 58 6.83 1.49 -11.08
N ILE A 59 7.81 0.59 -11.07
CA ILE A 59 7.57 -0.83 -10.77
C ILE A 59 7.11 -1.00 -9.32
N VAL A 60 7.77 -0.33 -8.37
CA VAL A 60 7.38 -0.36 -6.94
C VAL A 60 5.98 0.23 -6.77
N SER A 61 5.68 1.34 -7.44
CA SER A 61 4.38 1.99 -7.43
C SER A 61 3.26 1.09 -7.99
N LEU A 62 3.52 0.34 -9.06
CA LEU A 62 2.55 -0.64 -9.59
C LEU A 62 2.20 -1.72 -8.56
N ILE A 63 3.20 -2.29 -7.90
CA ILE A 63 2.99 -3.32 -6.88
C ILE A 63 2.30 -2.70 -5.65
N ALA A 64 2.65 -1.47 -5.28
CA ALA A 64 2.00 -0.74 -4.19
C ALA A 64 0.51 -0.48 -4.48
N ILE A 65 0.14 -0.15 -5.72
CA ILE A 65 -1.26 -0.01 -6.14
C ILE A 65 -2.02 -1.33 -6.01
N VAL A 66 -1.39 -2.47 -6.31
CA VAL A 66 -1.99 -3.80 -6.07
C VAL A 66 -2.24 -4.03 -4.57
N GLY A 67 -1.29 -3.65 -3.71
CA GLY A 67 -1.47 -3.72 -2.26
C GLY A 67 -2.58 -2.80 -1.76
N LEU A 68 -2.66 -1.59 -2.32
CA LEU A 68 -3.73 -0.63 -2.03
C LEU A 68 -5.10 -1.18 -2.47
N PHE A 69 -5.18 -1.86 -3.61
CA PHE A 69 -6.40 -2.55 -4.04
C PHE A 69 -6.79 -3.66 -3.04
N GLY A 70 -5.84 -4.52 -2.67
CA GLY A 70 -6.05 -5.56 -1.65
C GLY A 70 -6.59 -4.98 -0.35
N PHE A 71 -6.04 -3.84 0.07
CA PHE A 71 -6.50 -3.11 1.25
C PHE A 71 -7.90 -2.50 1.08
N ALA A 72 -8.13 -1.74 0.02
CA ALA A 72 -9.37 -0.99 -0.21
C ALA A 72 -10.58 -1.90 -0.42
N PHE A 73 -10.38 -3.09 -0.98
CA PHE A 73 -11.43 -4.06 -1.32
C PHE A 73 -11.41 -5.33 -0.48
N TYR A 74 -10.60 -5.39 0.58
CA TYR A 74 -10.50 -6.56 1.46
C TYR A 74 -10.17 -7.87 0.73
N ARG A 75 -9.29 -7.79 -0.26
CA ARG A 75 -8.85 -8.96 -1.00
C ARG A 75 -7.48 -9.40 -0.48
N PRO A 76 -7.34 -10.65 0.02
CA PRO A 76 -6.02 -11.24 0.21
C PRO A 76 -5.42 -11.48 -1.18
N ILE A 77 -4.21 -10.96 -1.40
CA ILE A 77 -3.49 -11.11 -2.68
C ILE A 77 -2.12 -11.66 -2.32
N GLY A 78 -1.78 -12.86 -2.77
CA GLY A 78 -0.52 -13.52 -2.38
C GLY A 78 -0.41 -13.72 -0.87
N ASP A 79 0.80 -13.57 -0.32
CA ASP A 79 1.10 -13.88 1.08
C ASP A 79 1.27 -12.63 1.96
N VAL A 80 0.80 -12.70 3.20
CA VAL A 80 1.02 -11.64 4.20
C VAL A 80 2.52 -11.36 4.43
N VAL A 81 3.37 -12.40 4.36
CA VAL A 81 4.81 -12.28 4.54
C VAL A 81 5.43 -11.45 3.42
N PHE A 82 5.00 -11.66 2.17
CA PHE A 82 5.42 -10.85 1.03
C PHE A 82 5.12 -9.38 1.27
N TRP A 83 3.90 -9.04 1.69
CA TRP A 83 3.50 -7.64 1.92
C TRP A 83 4.25 -6.97 3.06
N ARG A 84 4.66 -7.73 4.08
CA ARG A 84 5.49 -7.22 5.18
C ARG A 84 6.88 -6.82 4.69
N TYR A 85 7.52 -7.66 3.87
CA TYR A 85 8.80 -7.32 3.26
C TYR A 85 8.66 -6.20 2.24
N PHE A 86 7.63 -6.26 1.39
CA PHE A 86 7.36 -5.27 0.38
C PHE A 86 7.14 -3.88 0.99
N PHE A 87 6.44 -3.79 2.13
CA PHE A 87 6.30 -2.53 2.87
C PHE A 87 7.65 -1.89 3.21
N TYR A 88 8.63 -2.66 3.70
CA TYR A 88 9.96 -2.12 3.99
C TYR A 88 10.72 -1.71 2.74
N ILE A 89 10.56 -2.47 1.65
CA ILE A 89 11.15 -2.13 0.35
C ILE A 89 10.58 -0.79 -0.13
N THR A 90 9.26 -0.63 -0.16
CA THR A 90 8.59 0.62 -0.54
C THR A 90 9.03 1.78 0.37
N LEU A 91 9.09 1.57 1.69
CA LEU A 91 9.49 2.62 2.61
C LEU A 91 10.93 3.11 2.35
N ILE A 92 11.87 2.18 2.16
CA ILE A 92 13.28 2.49 1.90
C ILE A 92 13.42 3.15 0.52
N GLU A 93 12.76 2.59 -0.49
CA GLU A 93 12.79 3.08 -1.86
C GLU A 93 12.22 4.51 -1.92
N SER A 94 11.03 4.73 -1.36
CA SER A 94 10.40 6.05 -1.43
C SER A 94 11.16 7.08 -0.59
N PHE A 95 11.76 6.68 0.54
CA PHE A 95 12.67 7.56 1.28
C PHE A 95 13.90 7.93 0.44
N ALA A 96 14.52 6.95 -0.23
CA ALA A 96 15.67 7.19 -1.08
C ALA A 96 15.30 8.09 -2.28
N TYR A 97 14.17 7.81 -2.93
CA TYR A 97 13.73 8.53 -4.11
C TYR A 97 13.28 9.96 -3.82
N VAL A 98 12.61 10.19 -2.69
CA VAL A 98 12.16 11.52 -2.27
C VAL A 98 13.30 12.35 -1.67
N PHE A 99 14.17 11.78 -0.83
CA PHE A 99 15.18 12.57 -0.10
C PHE A 99 16.60 12.39 -0.62
N VAL A 100 17.03 11.15 -0.89
CA VAL A 100 18.42 10.86 -1.22
C VAL A 100 18.73 11.31 -2.65
N VAL A 101 17.92 10.91 -3.63
CA VAL A 101 18.13 11.21 -5.07
C VAL A 101 18.22 12.72 -5.33
N PRO A 102 17.31 13.58 -4.81
CA PRO A 102 17.44 15.03 -4.96
C PRO A 102 18.68 15.61 -4.26
N LEU A 103 19.06 15.06 -3.11
CA LEU A 103 20.19 15.58 -2.31
C LEU A 103 21.55 15.30 -2.95
N ILE A 104 21.66 14.21 -3.71
CA ILE A 104 22.85 13.90 -4.52
C ILE A 104 22.85 14.61 -5.89
N GLY A 105 21.82 15.42 -6.18
CA GLY A 105 21.75 16.25 -7.39
C GLY A 105 21.33 15.50 -8.66
N TYR A 106 20.75 14.31 -8.54
CA TYR A 106 20.19 13.61 -9.70
C TYR A 106 18.84 14.23 -10.10
N GLU A 107 18.65 14.38 -11.40
CA GLU A 107 17.37 14.81 -11.96
C GLU A 107 16.36 13.67 -11.89
N ARG A 108 15.11 14.00 -11.55
CA ARG A 108 13.99 13.05 -11.50
C ARG A 108 12.99 13.47 -12.58
N PHE A 109 12.60 12.52 -13.44
CA PHE A 109 11.76 12.83 -14.61
C PHE A 109 12.28 14.04 -15.44
N GLY A 110 13.60 14.17 -15.60
CA GLY A 110 14.21 15.29 -16.34
C GLY A 110 14.03 16.66 -15.69
N GLN A 111 13.61 16.72 -14.42
CA GLN A 111 13.43 17.97 -13.69
C GLN A 111 14.52 18.11 -12.62
N ALA A 112 15.01 19.35 -12.49
CA ALA A 112 15.93 19.71 -11.42
C ALA A 112 15.26 19.53 -10.05
N PRO A 113 16.02 19.13 -9.01
CA PRO A 113 15.54 19.04 -7.64
C PRO A 113 14.79 20.30 -7.19
N ASN A 114 13.54 20.14 -6.77
CA ASN A 114 12.70 21.23 -6.28
C ASN A 114 12.05 20.84 -4.94
N PHE A 115 12.32 21.62 -3.89
CA PHE A 115 11.77 21.41 -2.54
C PHE A 115 10.54 22.30 -2.23
N GLY A 116 9.82 22.73 -3.26
CA GLY A 116 8.61 23.56 -3.14
C GLY A 116 7.34 22.80 -2.76
N ALA A 117 6.17 23.36 -3.09
CA ALA A 117 4.87 22.77 -2.75
C ALA A 117 4.65 21.37 -3.34
N MET A 118 5.22 21.09 -4.53
CA MET A 118 5.13 19.79 -5.19
C MET A 118 5.81 18.69 -4.37
N PHE A 119 6.96 19.00 -3.78
CA PHE A 119 7.68 18.08 -2.89
C PHE A 119 6.87 17.74 -1.64
N ILE A 120 6.25 18.74 -1.00
CA ILE A 120 5.39 18.50 0.17
C ILE A 120 4.21 17.59 -0.19
N PHE A 121 3.58 17.84 -1.35
CA PHE A 121 2.50 17.00 -1.85
C PHE A 121 2.95 15.54 -2.05
N GLU A 122 4.12 15.33 -2.65
CA GLU A 122 4.71 14.01 -2.86
C GLU A 122 4.98 13.28 -1.55
N VAL A 123 5.58 13.94 -0.56
CA VAL A 123 5.83 13.36 0.78
C VAL A 123 4.52 12.93 1.44
N ILE A 124 3.50 13.77 1.41
CA ILE A 124 2.17 13.44 1.98
C ILE A 124 1.55 12.26 1.23
N TYR A 125 1.65 12.26 -0.10
CA TYR A 125 1.12 11.20 -0.95
C TYR A 125 1.75 9.84 -0.64
N VAL A 126 3.08 9.77 -0.59
CA VAL A 126 3.85 8.57 -0.24
C VAL A 126 3.53 8.12 1.18
N TRP A 127 3.38 9.05 2.12
CA TRP A 127 3.03 8.74 3.50
C TRP A 127 1.66 8.03 3.60
N ILE A 128 0.64 8.54 2.90
CA ILE A 128 -0.69 7.93 2.86
C ILE A 128 -0.64 6.53 2.25
N LEU A 129 0.12 6.35 1.17
CA LEU A 129 0.33 5.05 0.53
C LEU A 129 1.00 4.05 1.48
N CYS A 130 2.05 4.47 2.18
CA CYS A 130 2.74 3.66 3.18
C CYS A 130 1.80 3.26 4.33
N CYS A 131 0.94 4.18 4.80
CA CYS A 131 -0.08 3.85 5.80
C CYS A 131 -1.04 2.76 5.31
N ALA A 132 -1.49 2.84 4.04
CA ALA A 132 -2.36 1.83 3.45
C ALA A 132 -1.69 0.45 3.42
N LEU A 133 -0.44 0.38 2.94
CA LEU A 133 0.35 -0.85 2.90
C LEU A 133 0.62 -1.42 4.30
N TYR A 134 0.93 -0.55 5.27
CA TYR A 134 1.13 -0.96 6.66
C TYR A 134 -0.15 -1.59 7.24
N PHE A 135 -1.31 -0.95 7.03
CA PHE A 135 -2.57 -1.49 7.52
C PHE A 135 -2.95 -2.81 6.84
N TYR A 136 -2.62 -2.95 5.55
CA TYR A 136 -2.81 -4.19 4.82
C TYR A 136 -1.94 -5.33 5.35
N ALA A 137 -0.64 -5.10 5.54
CA ALA A 137 0.33 -6.13 5.90
C ALA A 137 0.33 -6.51 7.40
N TYR A 138 -0.01 -5.58 8.29
CA TYR A 138 0.16 -5.77 9.74
C TYR A 138 -1.13 -5.66 10.55
N LYS A 139 -1.99 -4.67 10.27
CA LYS A 139 -3.07 -4.31 11.20
C LYS A 139 -4.37 -5.08 10.96
N ARG A 140 -4.64 -5.47 9.71
CA ARG A 140 -5.91 -6.11 9.34
C ARG A 140 -5.77 -7.61 9.14
N SER A 141 -5.52 -8.32 10.25
CA SER A 141 -5.42 -9.78 10.28
C SER A 141 -6.65 -10.50 9.72
N PHE A 142 -7.85 -9.90 9.82
CA PHE A 142 -9.08 -10.49 9.29
C PHE A 142 -9.08 -10.66 7.76
N ILE A 143 -8.35 -9.82 7.02
CA ILE A 143 -8.19 -9.97 5.56
C ILE A 143 -7.48 -11.29 5.24
N TRP A 144 -6.57 -11.70 6.12
CA TRP A 144 -5.72 -12.87 5.98
C TRP A 144 -6.25 -14.08 6.78
N ALA A 145 -7.37 -13.94 7.49
CA ALA A 145 -7.90 -14.99 8.35
C ALA A 145 -8.57 -16.11 7.54
N HIS A 146 -9.17 -15.79 6.39
CA HIS A 146 -9.86 -16.77 5.54
C HIS A 146 -8.94 -17.79 4.87
N ASP A 147 -7.64 -17.53 4.82
CA ASP A 147 -6.67 -18.45 4.20
C ASP A 147 -6.23 -19.58 5.15
N LYS A 148 -6.51 -19.43 6.46
CA LYS A 148 -6.12 -20.40 7.50
C LYS A 148 -7.11 -21.53 7.72
N GLU A 149 -8.31 -21.47 7.14
CA GLU A 149 -9.33 -22.53 7.29
C GLU A 149 -9.27 -23.59 6.17
N THR A 150 -8.37 -23.42 5.19
CA THR A 150 -8.18 -24.31 4.04
C THR A 150 -6.85 -25.07 4.03
N GLN A 151 -6.06 -25.01 5.11
CA GLN A 151 -4.85 -25.83 5.33
C GLN A 151 -5.03 -26.75 6.53
#